data_AF-A0A5S4WMS9-F1
#
_entry.id   AF-A0A5S4WMS9-F1
#
_cell.length_a   1.000
_cell.length_b   1.000
_cell.length_c   1.000
_cell.angle_alpha   90.00
_cell.angle_beta   90.00
_cell.angle_gamma   90.00
#
_symmetry.space_group_name_H-M   'P 1'
#
loop_
_entity.id
_entity.type
_entity.pdbx_description
1 polymer ?
#
loop_
_entity_poly.entity_id
_entity_poly.type
_entity_poly.pdbx_seq_one_letter_code
_entity_poly.pdbx_strand_id
1 'polypeptide(L)'
;MTGFLGPLDAQGRVLPQQQTRVSAFLISIHGALARQFAFTLPLKLETAWQTETNAQFYREAEIVSLLVRATAWVPDFALGYMAMIWETAWIPTPIEGIDDRSLAQAVHLATLAHAVHAGIRPAALLPVEASAADPFATALRRIEFESSRLLQAQILFLRGPDLVPFRDAVSGALERRHRDVRQLWHDTLASAGIAFANNAEP
;
A
#
# COMPACT_ATOMS: atom_id res chain seq x y z
N MET A 1 -5.98 16.80 -5.28
CA MET A 1 -7.31 16.63 -5.89
C MET A 1 -7.43 15.18 -6.27
N THR A 2 -8.43 14.44 -5.79
CA THR A 2 -8.58 13.00 -6.01
C THR A 2 -9.65 12.76 -7.07
N GLY A 3 -9.34 11.99 -8.11
CA GLY A 3 -10.37 11.44 -8.98
C GLY A 3 -11.13 10.32 -8.26
N PHE A 4 -12.40 10.14 -8.58
CA PHE A 4 -13.24 9.09 -8.01
C PHE A 4 -13.34 7.90 -8.97
N LEU A 5 -13.60 6.72 -8.41
CA LEU A 5 -14.04 5.55 -9.15
C LEU A 5 -15.40 5.83 -9.79
N GLY A 6 -15.58 5.39 -11.03
CA GLY A 6 -16.82 5.58 -11.77
C GLY A 6 -16.64 5.69 -13.29
N PRO A 7 -17.76 5.78 -14.04
CA PRO A 7 -19.15 5.83 -13.55
C PRO A 7 -19.58 4.55 -12.83
N LEU A 8 -20.52 4.66 -11.88
CA LEU A 8 -21.07 3.49 -11.18
C LEU A 8 -22.07 2.74 -12.07
N ASP A 9 -22.25 1.44 -11.82
CA ASP A 9 -23.31 0.65 -12.45
C ASP A 9 -24.72 1.01 -11.90
N ALA A 10 -25.76 0.38 -12.46
CA ALA A 10 -27.14 0.60 -12.05
C ALA A 10 -27.43 0.24 -10.57
N GLN A 11 -26.56 -0.54 -9.93
CA GLN A 11 -26.63 -0.93 -8.52
C GLN A 11 -25.72 -0.06 -7.64
N GLY A 12 -25.11 0.99 -8.18
CA GLY A 12 -24.21 1.89 -7.48
C GLY A 12 -22.85 1.26 -7.17
N ARG A 13 -22.41 0.26 -7.95
CA ARG A 13 -21.12 -0.43 -7.76
C ARG A 13 -20.07 0.10 -8.72
N VAL A 14 -18.81 -0.03 -8.30
CA VAL A 14 -17.66 0.30 -9.14
C VAL A 14 -17.56 -0.67 -10.31
N LEU A 15 -17.20 -0.21 -11.51
CA LEU A 15 -17.11 -1.10 -12.67
C LEU A 15 -16.01 -2.18 -12.49
N PRO A 16 -16.25 -3.44 -12.91
CA PRO A 16 -15.32 -4.55 -12.71
C PRO A 16 -13.88 -4.30 -13.19
N GLN A 17 -13.71 -3.57 -14.29
CA GLN A 17 -12.39 -3.21 -14.81
C GLN A 17 -11.60 -2.33 -13.84
N GLN A 18 -12.26 -1.34 -13.23
CA GLN A 18 -11.64 -0.44 -12.25
C GLN A 18 -11.34 -1.19 -10.95
N GLN A 19 -12.26 -2.06 -10.52
CA GLN A 19 -12.02 -2.93 -9.35
C GLN A 19 -10.80 -3.80 -9.58
N THR A 20 -10.70 -4.46 -10.74
CA THR A 20 -9.58 -5.35 -11.10
C THR A 20 -8.23 -4.64 -10.99
N ARG A 21 -8.07 -3.46 -11.60
CA ARG A 21 -6.80 -2.71 -11.59
C ARG A 21 -6.42 -2.23 -10.20
N VAL A 22 -7.37 -1.63 -9.48
CA VAL A 22 -7.14 -1.14 -8.12
C VAL A 22 -6.81 -2.29 -7.16
N SER A 23 -7.60 -3.35 -7.18
CA SER A 23 -7.36 -4.53 -6.34
C SER A 23 -6.04 -5.20 -6.64
N ALA A 24 -5.68 -5.34 -7.92
CA ALA A 24 -4.42 -5.98 -8.27
C ALA A 24 -3.20 -5.20 -7.78
N PHE A 25 -3.22 -3.86 -7.87
CA PHE A 25 -2.16 -3.03 -7.29
C PHE A 25 -2.10 -3.17 -5.78
N LEU A 26 -3.24 -3.07 -5.09
CA LEU A 26 -3.32 -3.21 -3.64
C LEU A 26 -2.86 -4.61 -3.19
N ILE A 27 -3.24 -5.66 -3.91
CA ILE A 27 -2.78 -7.04 -3.65
C ILE A 27 -1.27 -7.15 -3.86
N SER A 28 -0.72 -6.53 -4.91
CA SER A 28 0.73 -6.54 -5.16
C SER A 28 1.49 -5.92 -3.99
N ILE A 29 1.11 -4.71 -3.57
CA ILE A 29 1.83 -4.01 -2.49
C ILE A 29 1.63 -4.65 -1.11
N HIS A 30 0.39 -4.96 -0.71
CA HIS A 30 0.12 -5.61 0.56
C HIS A 30 0.67 -7.05 0.58
N GLY A 31 0.66 -7.73 -0.55
CA GLY A 31 1.32 -9.03 -0.72
C GLY A 31 2.83 -8.94 -0.57
N ALA A 32 3.46 -7.90 -1.11
CA ALA A 32 4.90 -7.67 -0.93
C ALA A 32 5.24 -7.37 0.53
N LEU A 33 4.45 -6.52 1.21
CA LEU A 33 4.59 -6.27 2.64
C LEU A 33 4.44 -7.56 3.46
N ALA A 34 3.40 -8.37 3.20
CA ALA A 34 3.22 -9.66 3.86
C ALA A 34 4.44 -10.57 3.68
N ARG A 35 4.95 -10.71 2.45
CA ARG A 35 6.16 -11.50 2.17
C ARG A 35 7.36 -10.99 2.96
N GLN A 36 7.59 -9.68 2.97
CA GLN A 36 8.72 -9.10 3.69
C GLN A 36 8.60 -9.25 5.20
N PHE A 37 7.42 -8.99 5.79
CA PHE A 37 7.18 -9.25 7.21
C PHE A 37 7.43 -10.72 7.55
N ALA A 38 6.92 -11.65 6.73
CA ALA A 38 7.14 -13.08 6.92
C ALA A 38 8.63 -13.46 6.91
N PHE A 39 9.43 -12.88 6.02
CA PHE A 39 10.89 -13.10 5.98
C PHE A 39 11.63 -12.46 7.17
N THR A 40 11.06 -11.44 7.80
CA THR A 40 11.64 -10.83 9.01
C THR A 40 11.27 -11.55 10.31
N LEU A 41 10.20 -12.35 10.35
CA LEU A 41 9.78 -13.08 11.55
C LEU A 41 10.86 -13.98 12.17
N PRO A 42 11.71 -14.70 11.40
CA PRO A 42 12.76 -15.54 11.95
C PRO A 42 13.93 -14.74 12.55
N LEU A 43 14.03 -13.44 12.25
CA LEU A 43 15.06 -12.58 12.83
C LEU A 43 14.77 -12.42 14.33
N LYS A 44 15.75 -12.73 15.17
CA LYS A 44 15.68 -12.51 16.62
C LYS A 44 15.74 -11.02 16.94
N LEU A 45 14.66 -10.32 16.66
CA LEU A 45 14.46 -8.91 17.02
C LEU A 45 13.94 -8.87 18.47
N GLU A 46 14.22 -7.81 19.22
CA GLU A 46 13.74 -7.73 20.61
C GLU A 46 12.21 -7.88 20.69
N THR A 47 11.73 -8.48 21.78
CA THR A 47 10.40 -9.15 21.90
C THR A 47 9.19 -8.31 21.51
N ALA A 48 9.25 -6.99 21.70
CA ALA A 48 8.16 -6.08 21.33
C ALA A 48 7.98 -5.95 19.81
N TRP A 49 9.08 -5.88 19.06
CA TRP A 49 9.03 -5.75 17.60
C TRP A 49 8.64 -7.05 16.90
N GLN A 50 8.99 -8.21 17.46
CA GLN A 50 8.57 -9.51 16.89
C GLN A 50 7.06 -9.71 16.94
N THR A 51 6.42 -9.35 18.05
CA THR A 51 4.96 -9.48 18.20
C THR A 51 4.24 -8.56 17.22
N GLU A 52 4.73 -7.33 17.05
CA GLU A 52 4.19 -6.37 16.09
C GLU A 52 4.39 -6.84 14.64
N THR A 53 5.58 -7.33 14.29
CA THR A 53 5.89 -7.88 12.96
C THR A 53 4.92 -9.02 12.59
N ASN A 54 4.59 -9.89 13.56
CA ASN A 54 3.65 -10.98 13.34
C ASN A 54 2.22 -10.47 13.11
N ALA A 55 1.78 -9.49 13.91
CA ALA A 55 0.48 -8.87 13.73
C ALA A 55 0.36 -8.18 12.36
N GLN A 56 1.39 -7.44 11.94
CA GLN A 56 1.47 -6.79 10.64
C GLN A 56 1.37 -7.82 9.51
N PHE A 57 2.14 -8.91 9.56
CA PHE A 57 2.05 -10.00 8.57
C PHE A 57 0.62 -10.51 8.36
N TYR A 58 -0.09 -10.87 9.44
CA TYR A 58 -1.45 -11.40 9.32
C TYR A 58 -2.45 -10.36 8.80
N ARG A 59 -2.26 -9.08 9.14
CA ARG A 59 -3.12 -8.00 8.64
C ARG A 59 -2.92 -7.74 7.15
N GLU A 60 -1.67 -7.71 6.69
CA GLU A 60 -1.35 -7.62 5.27
C GLU A 60 -1.98 -8.78 4.47
N ALA A 61 -1.85 -10.01 4.99
CA ALA A 61 -2.45 -11.20 4.38
C ALA A 61 -3.99 -11.15 4.38
N GLU A 62 -4.60 -10.65 5.46
CA GLU A 62 -6.05 -10.46 5.53
C GLU A 62 -6.54 -9.47 4.46
N ILE A 63 -5.85 -8.34 4.27
CA ILE A 63 -6.16 -7.35 3.22
C ILE A 63 -6.12 -8.01 1.83
N VAL A 64 -5.08 -8.78 1.54
CA VAL A 64 -4.97 -9.51 0.26
C VAL A 64 -6.16 -10.46 0.09
N SER A 65 -6.47 -11.28 1.09
CA SER A 65 -7.58 -12.23 1.02
C SER A 65 -8.95 -11.56 0.84
N LEU A 66 -9.13 -10.39 1.47
CA LEU A 66 -10.33 -9.58 1.37
C LEU A 66 -10.51 -9.05 -0.06
N LEU A 67 -9.46 -8.49 -0.65
CA LEU A 67 -9.49 -7.97 -2.02
C LEU A 67 -9.74 -9.07 -3.04
N VAL A 68 -9.08 -10.23 -2.90
CA VAL A 68 -9.30 -11.38 -3.78
C VAL A 68 -10.78 -11.77 -3.81
N ARG A 69 -11.46 -11.75 -2.65
CA ARG A 69 -12.88 -12.14 -2.52
C ARG A 69 -13.86 -11.04 -2.91
N ALA A 70 -13.55 -9.78 -2.61
CA ALA A 70 -14.47 -8.66 -2.77
C ALA A 70 -14.53 -8.11 -4.20
N THR A 71 -13.53 -8.43 -5.03
CA THR A 71 -13.35 -7.87 -6.38
C THR A 71 -14.15 -8.67 -7.41
N ALA A 72 -14.91 -7.96 -8.25
CA ALA A 72 -15.45 -8.51 -9.48
C ALA A 72 -14.35 -8.57 -10.55
N TRP A 73 -13.60 -9.67 -10.59
CA TRP A 73 -12.46 -9.86 -11.50
C TRP A 73 -12.90 -9.98 -12.95
N VAL A 74 -12.22 -9.24 -13.83
CA VAL A 74 -12.31 -9.39 -15.28
C VAL A 74 -10.92 -9.57 -15.89
N PRO A 75 -10.79 -10.25 -17.04
CA PRO A 75 -9.50 -10.34 -17.73
C PRO A 75 -8.97 -8.95 -18.11
N ASP A 76 -7.71 -8.68 -17.77
CA ASP A 76 -7.01 -7.45 -18.12
C ASP A 76 -5.58 -7.78 -18.58
N PHE A 77 -5.35 -7.77 -19.89
CA PHE A 77 -4.06 -8.16 -20.45
C PHE A 77 -2.93 -7.18 -20.13
N ALA A 78 -3.25 -5.91 -19.84
CA ALA A 78 -2.24 -4.94 -19.42
C ALA A 78 -1.69 -5.25 -18.02
N LEU A 79 -2.46 -5.98 -17.21
CA LEU A 79 -2.14 -6.23 -15.81
C LEU A 79 -0.84 -7.01 -15.63
N GLY A 80 -0.49 -7.91 -16.55
CA GLY A 80 0.76 -8.66 -16.47
C GLY A 80 2.00 -7.75 -16.50
N TYR A 81 2.01 -6.77 -17.41
CA TYR A 81 3.10 -5.79 -17.51
C TYR A 81 3.11 -4.84 -16.30
N MET A 82 1.95 -4.38 -15.86
CA MET A 82 1.83 -3.50 -14.70
C MET A 82 2.30 -4.18 -13.41
N ALA A 83 1.87 -5.42 -13.18
CA ALA A 83 2.29 -6.22 -12.02
C ALA A 83 3.80 -6.42 -12.01
N MET A 84 4.43 -6.66 -13.16
CA MET A 84 5.89 -6.74 -13.25
C MET A 84 6.55 -5.44 -12.78
N ILE A 85 6.08 -4.27 -13.23
CA ILE A 85 6.60 -2.97 -12.78
C ILE A 85 6.44 -2.83 -11.26
N TRP A 86 5.25 -3.12 -10.73
CA TRP A 86 4.98 -2.99 -9.30
C TRP A 86 5.89 -3.88 -8.47
N GLU A 87 5.98 -5.17 -8.80
CA GLU A 87 6.81 -6.12 -8.07
C GLU A 87 8.29 -5.72 -8.05
N THR A 88 8.80 -5.11 -9.13
CA THR A 88 10.18 -4.58 -9.13
C THR A 88 10.38 -3.41 -8.17
N ALA A 89 9.36 -2.57 -7.97
CA ALA A 89 9.43 -1.44 -7.04
C ALA A 89 9.42 -1.87 -5.56
N TRP A 90 8.87 -3.06 -5.27
CA TRP A 90 8.80 -3.61 -3.93
C TRP A 90 10.05 -4.35 -3.50
N ILE A 91 11.05 -4.50 -4.38
CA ILE A 91 12.32 -5.15 -4.04
C ILE A 91 13.03 -4.34 -2.95
N PRO A 92 13.54 -5.01 -1.90
CA PRO A 92 14.37 -4.37 -0.89
C PRO A 92 15.58 -3.69 -1.49
N THR A 93 15.73 -2.40 -1.19
CA THR A 93 16.87 -1.60 -1.63
C THR A 93 17.77 -1.29 -0.44
N PRO A 94 19.10 -1.35 -0.60
CA PRO A 94 20.03 -0.87 0.41
C PRO A 94 19.73 0.58 0.82
N ILE A 95 19.99 0.91 2.09
CA ILE A 95 19.88 2.27 2.60
C ILE A 95 21.30 2.77 2.88
N GLU A 96 21.75 3.72 2.06
CA GLU A 96 23.04 4.39 2.27
C GLU A 96 23.11 5.03 3.66
N GLY A 97 24.22 4.84 4.36
CA GLY A 97 24.44 5.35 5.71
C GLY A 97 24.04 4.39 6.84
N ILE A 98 23.53 3.20 6.55
CA ILE A 98 23.27 2.15 7.55
C ILE A 98 24.02 0.87 7.16
N ASP A 99 25.15 0.60 7.82
CA ASP A 99 25.99 -0.56 7.53
C ASP A 99 25.45 -1.88 8.11
N ASP A 100 24.72 -1.80 9.23
CA ASP A 100 24.04 -2.97 9.81
C ASP A 100 22.89 -3.39 8.89
N ARG A 101 23.08 -4.55 8.23
CA ARG A 101 22.11 -5.11 7.28
C ARG A 101 20.75 -5.40 7.91
N SER A 102 20.72 -5.84 9.17
CA SER A 102 19.47 -6.16 9.86
C SER A 102 18.68 -4.90 10.16
N LEU A 103 19.38 -3.86 10.63
CA LEU A 103 18.79 -2.54 10.85
C LEU A 103 18.33 -1.91 9.53
N ALA A 104 19.17 -1.95 8.49
CA ALA A 104 18.82 -1.45 7.17
C ALA A 104 17.58 -2.14 6.59
N GLN A 105 17.45 -3.45 6.77
CA GLN A 105 16.26 -4.21 6.36
C GLN A 105 15.01 -3.81 7.16
N ALA A 106 15.14 -3.64 8.48
CA ALA A 106 14.03 -3.20 9.32
C ALA A 106 13.56 -1.78 8.96
N VAL A 107 14.50 -0.85 8.72
CA VAL A 107 14.21 0.50 8.22
C VAL A 107 13.57 0.46 6.84
N HIS A 108 14.08 -0.37 5.92
CA HIS A 108 13.48 -0.54 4.60
C HIS A 108 12.00 -0.96 4.71
N LEU A 109 11.73 -2.01 5.48
CA LEU A 109 10.37 -2.52 5.66
C LEU A 109 9.45 -1.48 6.33
N ALA A 110 9.92 -0.83 7.39
CA ALA A 110 9.14 0.18 8.09
C ALA A 110 8.87 1.42 7.23
N THR A 111 9.84 1.89 6.43
CA THR A 111 9.64 3.03 5.52
C THR A 111 8.71 2.69 4.36
N LEU A 112 8.79 1.48 3.80
CA LEU A 112 7.86 1.02 2.76
C LEU A 112 6.43 0.90 3.33
N ALA A 113 6.25 0.18 4.43
CA ALA A 113 4.94 0.02 5.08
C ALA A 113 4.33 1.37 5.46
N HIS A 114 5.14 2.29 6.01
CA HIS A 114 4.69 3.66 6.31
C HIS A 114 4.22 4.38 5.03
N ALA A 115 5.02 4.36 3.96
CA ALA A 115 4.67 5.02 2.71
C ALA A 115 3.38 4.49 2.09
N VAL A 116 3.14 3.18 2.19
CA VAL A 116 1.91 2.51 1.73
C VAL A 116 0.71 2.95 2.56
N HIS A 117 0.77 2.75 3.88
CA HIS A 117 -0.38 3.01 4.76
C HIS A 117 -0.73 4.49 4.91
N ALA A 118 0.26 5.39 4.80
CA ALA A 118 0.01 6.83 4.83
C ALA A 118 -0.31 7.40 3.44
N GLY A 119 0.26 6.83 2.37
CA GLY A 119 0.17 7.38 1.02
C GLY A 119 -1.04 6.93 0.22
N ILE A 120 -1.59 5.74 0.49
CA ILE A 120 -2.70 5.16 -0.27
C ILE A 120 -3.99 5.26 0.55
N ARG A 121 -4.99 5.93 -0.04
CA ARG A 121 -6.30 6.18 0.56
C ARG A 121 -7.38 5.56 -0.33
N PRO A 122 -7.58 4.24 -0.25
CA PRO A 122 -8.45 3.53 -1.20
C PRO A 122 -9.92 3.89 -1.01
N ALA A 123 -10.37 4.19 0.21
CA ALA A 123 -11.75 4.58 0.46
C ALA A 123 -12.05 6.00 -0.07
N ALA A 124 -11.04 6.87 -0.11
CA ALA A 124 -11.15 8.21 -0.69
C ALA A 124 -11.41 8.21 -2.21
N LEU A 125 -11.23 7.08 -2.89
CA LEU A 125 -11.61 6.92 -4.29
C LEU A 125 -13.10 6.70 -4.49
N LEU A 126 -13.84 6.31 -3.45
CA LEU A 126 -15.24 5.96 -3.60
C LEU A 126 -16.08 7.24 -3.77
N PRO A 127 -16.92 7.34 -4.81
CA PRO A 127 -17.91 8.40 -4.89
C PRO A 127 -18.92 8.26 -3.72
N VAL A 128 -19.54 9.37 -3.34
CA VAL A 128 -20.50 9.41 -2.21
C VAL A 128 -21.69 8.47 -2.46
N GLU A 129 -22.04 8.28 -3.73
CA GLU A 129 -23.14 7.44 -4.21
C GLU A 129 -22.79 5.95 -4.24
N ALA A 130 -21.54 5.56 -3.97
CA ALA A 130 -21.12 4.17 -3.98
C ALA A 130 -21.86 3.35 -2.92
N SER A 131 -22.56 2.31 -3.39
CA SER A 131 -23.43 1.47 -2.57
C SER A 131 -22.70 0.90 -1.34
N ALA A 132 -23.32 0.99 -0.17
CA ALA A 132 -22.85 0.33 1.03
C ALA A 132 -22.91 -1.20 0.92
N ALA A 133 -23.71 -1.74 -0.01
CA ALA A 133 -23.81 -3.17 -0.28
C ALA A 133 -22.79 -3.66 -1.32
N ASP A 134 -22.00 -2.78 -1.93
CA ASP A 134 -20.89 -3.17 -2.81
C ASP A 134 -19.76 -3.81 -1.97
N PRO A 135 -19.45 -5.11 -2.14
CA PRO A 135 -18.38 -5.76 -1.40
C PRO A 135 -17.02 -5.08 -1.61
N PHE A 136 -16.75 -4.60 -2.81
CA PHE A 136 -15.49 -3.93 -3.14
C PHE A 136 -15.37 -2.59 -2.40
N ALA A 137 -16.41 -1.76 -2.44
CA ALA A 137 -16.43 -0.49 -1.70
C ALA A 137 -16.28 -0.71 -0.18
N THR A 138 -16.93 -1.74 0.36
CA THR A 138 -16.78 -2.11 1.78
C THR A 138 -15.36 -2.56 2.10
N ALA A 139 -14.73 -3.32 1.21
CA ALA A 139 -13.34 -3.73 1.36
C ALA A 139 -12.39 -2.52 1.39
N LEU A 140 -12.52 -1.56 0.46
CA LEU A 140 -11.66 -0.37 0.43
C LEU A 140 -11.76 0.45 1.72
N ARG A 141 -12.98 0.64 2.26
CA ARG A 141 -13.20 1.32 3.55
C ARG A 141 -12.50 0.59 4.70
N ARG A 142 -12.61 -0.75 4.74
CA ARG A 142 -11.97 -1.57 5.77
C ARG A 142 -10.44 -1.51 5.69
N ILE A 143 -9.88 -1.55 4.49
CA ILE A 143 -8.44 -1.48 4.25
C ILE A 143 -7.88 -0.14 4.69
N GLU A 144 -8.56 0.97 4.40
CA GLU A 144 -8.12 2.30 4.83
C GLU A 144 -8.15 2.44 6.36
N PHE A 145 -9.19 1.90 7.00
CA PHE A 145 -9.28 1.86 8.45
C PHE A 145 -8.13 1.06 9.07
N GLU A 146 -7.85 -0.14 8.56
CA GLU A 146 -6.77 -0.97 9.08
C GLU A 146 -5.39 -0.36 8.80
N SER A 147 -5.17 0.21 7.61
CA SER A 147 -3.92 0.92 7.27
C SER A 147 -3.63 2.04 8.25
N SER A 148 -4.66 2.79 8.68
CA SER A 148 -4.50 3.85 9.67
C SER A 148 -4.02 3.33 11.04
N ARG A 149 -4.39 2.10 11.40
CA ARG A 149 -3.93 1.42 12.63
C ARG A 149 -2.51 0.90 12.48
N LEU A 150 -2.23 0.21 11.37
CA LEU A 150 -0.91 -0.36 11.08
C LEU A 150 0.17 0.73 11.08
N LEU A 151 -0.13 1.89 10.48
CA LEU A 151 0.75 3.05 10.39
C LEU A 151 1.40 3.47 11.72
N GLN A 152 0.70 3.30 12.84
CA GLN A 152 1.21 3.71 14.16
C GLN A 152 2.46 2.94 14.55
N ALA A 153 2.54 1.64 14.23
CA ALA A 153 3.69 0.82 14.52
C ALA A 153 4.93 1.31 13.77
N GLN A 154 4.78 1.67 12.49
CA GLN A 154 5.90 2.21 11.72
C GLN A 154 6.30 3.60 12.22
N ILE A 155 5.35 4.46 12.62
CA ILE A 155 5.67 5.76 13.23
C ILE A 155 6.52 5.58 14.50
N LEU A 156 6.12 4.67 15.38
CA LEU A 156 6.84 4.40 16.62
C LEU A 156 8.25 3.86 16.35
N PHE A 157 8.36 2.86 15.46
CA PHE A 157 9.66 2.30 15.08
C PHE A 157 10.59 3.35 14.46
N LEU A 158 10.12 4.09 13.45
CA LEU A 158 10.92 5.10 12.73
C LEU A 158 11.32 6.29 13.62
N ARG A 159 10.64 6.49 14.75
CA ARG A 159 10.98 7.51 15.75
C ARG A 159 11.84 6.99 16.90
N GLY A 160 12.13 5.69 16.95
CA GLY A 160 12.88 5.04 18.02
C GLY A 160 14.29 5.62 18.24
N PRO A 161 14.83 5.48 19.47
CA PRO A 161 16.14 6.02 19.84
C PRO A 161 17.29 5.40 19.03
N ASP A 162 17.18 4.12 18.66
CA ASP A 162 18.21 3.39 17.92
C ASP A 162 18.43 3.95 16.50
N LEU A 163 17.44 4.69 15.97
CA LEU A 163 17.51 5.32 14.66
C LEU A 163 18.00 6.78 14.72
N VAL A 164 18.26 7.34 15.90
CA VAL A 164 18.78 8.71 16.06
C VAL A 164 20.09 8.93 15.29
N PRO A 165 21.09 8.03 15.32
CA PRO A 165 22.32 8.20 14.55
C PRO A 165 22.11 8.17 13.02
N PHE A 166 20.99 7.64 12.55
CA PHE A 166 20.69 7.40 11.14
C PHE A 166 19.55 8.29 10.60
N ARG A 167 19.19 9.37 11.31
CA ARG A 167 18.00 10.20 11.03
C ARG A 167 17.92 10.68 9.58
N ASP A 168 19.03 11.15 9.01
CA ASP A 168 19.06 11.66 7.65
C ASP A 168 18.87 10.54 6.62
N ALA A 169 19.52 9.39 6.83
CA ALA A 169 19.36 8.21 5.99
C ALA A 169 17.93 7.67 6.01
N VAL A 170 17.33 7.58 7.21
CA VAL A 170 15.94 7.14 7.42
C VAL A 170 14.96 8.12 6.76
N SER A 171 15.14 9.42 6.95
CA SER A 171 14.28 10.46 6.36
C SER A 171 14.36 10.42 4.83
N GLY A 172 15.57 10.35 4.27
CA GLY A 172 15.77 10.24 2.83
C GLY A 172 15.15 8.96 2.24
N ALA A 173 15.26 7.83 2.94
CA ALA A 173 14.60 6.58 2.54
C ALA A 173 13.07 6.69 2.58
N LEU A 174 12.51 7.27 3.64
CA LEU A 174 11.08 7.48 3.78
C LEU A 174 10.50 8.39 2.69
N GLU A 175 11.15 9.51 2.42
CA GLU A 175 10.73 10.45 1.36
C GLU A 175 10.77 9.80 -0.03
N ARG A 176 11.83 9.04 -0.34
CA ARG A 176 11.91 8.26 -1.58
C ARG A 176 10.73 7.30 -1.70
N ARG A 177 10.49 6.48 -0.67
CA ARG A 177 9.38 5.51 -0.66
C ARG A 177 8.02 6.18 -0.83
N HIS A 178 7.79 7.33 -0.20
CA HIS A 178 6.57 8.11 -0.44
C HIS A 178 6.43 8.59 -1.88
N ARG A 179 7.50 9.07 -2.52
CA ARG A 179 7.46 9.47 -3.93
C ARG A 179 7.14 8.28 -4.82
N ASP A 180 7.84 7.16 -4.64
CA ASP A 180 7.70 5.97 -5.47
C ASP A 180 6.28 5.37 -5.36
N VAL A 181 5.79 5.20 -4.13
CA VAL A 181 4.43 4.68 -3.87
C VAL A 181 3.37 5.60 -4.47
N ARG A 182 3.50 6.92 -4.30
CA ARG A 182 2.53 7.88 -4.88
C ARG A 182 2.54 7.85 -6.40
N GLN A 183 3.71 7.75 -7.02
CA GLN A 183 3.83 7.67 -8.47
C GLN A 183 3.14 6.42 -9.00
N LEU A 184 3.46 5.24 -8.45
CA LEU A 184 2.86 3.98 -8.87
C LEU A 184 1.35 3.94 -8.62
N TRP A 185 0.90 4.53 -7.52
CA TRP A 185 -0.52 4.65 -7.23
C TRP A 185 -1.23 5.56 -8.24
N HIS A 186 -0.65 6.72 -8.53
CA HIS A 186 -1.18 7.64 -9.54
C HIS A 186 -1.28 6.98 -10.92
N ASP A 187 -0.22 6.27 -11.35
CA ASP A 187 -0.19 5.58 -12.64
C ASP A 187 -1.22 4.44 -12.69
N THR A 188 -1.41 3.73 -11.57
CA THR A 188 -2.48 2.73 -11.44
C THR A 188 -3.85 3.35 -11.61
N LEU A 189 -4.12 4.48 -10.95
CA LEU A 189 -5.42 5.16 -11.04
C LEU A 189 -5.67 5.72 -12.44
N ALA A 190 -4.64 6.34 -13.06
CA ALA A 190 -4.72 6.79 -14.45
C ALA A 190 -5.04 5.62 -15.39
N SER A 191 -4.39 4.46 -15.20
CA SER A 191 -4.72 3.26 -15.97
C SER A 191 -6.17 2.81 -15.75
N ALA A 192 -6.73 2.96 -14.54
CA ALA A 192 -8.13 2.65 -14.26
C ALA A 192 -9.12 3.69 -14.84
N GLY A 193 -8.64 4.65 -15.64
CA GLY A 193 -9.46 5.71 -16.24
C GLY A 193 -9.86 6.80 -15.24
N ILE A 194 -9.21 6.86 -14.07
CA ILE A 194 -9.49 7.87 -13.05
C ILE A 194 -8.65 9.10 -13.39
N ALA A 195 -9.30 10.09 -14.01
CA ALA A 195 -8.68 11.37 -14.29
C ALA A 195 -8.67 12.23 -13.03
N PHE A 196 -7.49 12.72 -12.65
CA PHE A 196 -7.36 13.81 -11.69
C PHE A 196 -7.68 15.10 -12.45
N ALA A 197 -8.71 15.84 -12.02
CA ALA A 197 -9.03 17.12 -12.66
C ALA A 197 -7.82 18.05 -12.55
N ASN A 198 -7.15 18.30 -13.68
CA ASN A 198 -6.21 19.40 -13.82
C ASN A 198 -7.05 20.68 -13.85
N ASN A 199 -6.91 21.52 -12.83
CA ASN A 199 -7.29 22.92 -12.96
C ASN A 199 -6.26 23.60 -13.89
N ALA A 200 -6.48 23.46 -15.19
CA ALA A 200 -6.00 24.33 -16.27
C ALA A 200 -7.03 24.08 -17.39
N GLU A 201 -7.87 25.02 -17.82
CA GLU A 201 -7.67 26.43 -18.16
C GLU A 201 -9.03 27.17 -18.16
N PRO A 202 -9.12 28.49 -18.41
CA PRO A 202 -8.13 29.57 -18.29
C PRO A 202 -8.46 30.58 -17.16
#